data_AF-A0A6H5KPF3-F1
#
_entry.id   AF-A0A6H5KPF3-F1
#
_cell.length_a   1.000
_cell.length_b   1.000
_cell.length_c   1.000
_cell.angle_alpha   90.00
_cell.angle_beta   90.00
_cell.angle_gamma   90.00
#
_symmetry.space_group_name_H-M   'P 1'
#
loop_
_entity.id
_entity.type
_entity.pdbx_description
1 polymer ?
#
loop_
_entity_poly.entity_id
_entity_poly.type
_entity_poly.pdbx_seq_one_letter_code
_entity_poly.pdbx_strand_id
1 'polypeptide(L)'
;MAAQASCPGRAGPTPATSNSFRRMRRVQSSPSRRPGSSLAFMGLLSYLAWLGSSGGGGGARASWIDPDTLPEHRTKVFEGDDRQFDLVFSDEFDREGRTFNDGRDPRWMAMHKNDYTNAALQFYSHDMCETRDGALVITTNNTDVEFQYYDTPHKKYKSMAKTYVSGMLQSWDKFCFTGGIVEIRAILPGRPDIGGLWPAMWLMGNLARATYTASSDFTWPWSYNKCNRTTDEQADWQRQQEVSACDASVHYGFHPNTGRGAPEIDLLETMAGTGPGLPFMSTSFQVAPGTSIEERPTEGTVPHPGTWYEEGILYGKNSTLNKWFYGVLLEHDLPGKSYYADAVSSNHVLSETHFEDLHTYRLDWQPGGGDNSSKGYLRWYLDDELLYGITSDTLGSFHGSQIPLEPMYLLLNTAVSTNWGFPACHTECACDCFDARDPACACAIAPGFDSMFPAEFVVDSVRVYQARNDTTHTLGCDTEQYPTKDFIKANHYRYKSPDDDHVMLSVQNGGGNCRTSDDCNDNECHEGKRCRCSDMWTGPQCLAATASYDYYYDAHAHDMWPMQPPLVPPTLSRLLAVLAATFAVTLYMRYNHRQKRRLYVSLDNVGVTVPTPSLSSQ
;
A
#
# COMPACT_ATOMS: atom_id res chain seq x y z
N MET A 1 -38.32 -29.39 43.25
CA MET A 1 -38.75 -30.73 42.78
C MET A 1 -37.90 -31.05 41.55
N ALA A 2 -36.66 -31.50 41.71
CA ALA A 2 -36.24 -32.90 41.87
C ALA A 2 -36.65 -33.79 40.68
N ALA A 3 -35.72 -34.04 39.75
CA ALA A 3 -35.52 -35.33 39.08
C ALA A 3 -34.17 -35.37 38.36
N GLN A 4 -33.23 -36.13 38.94
CA GLN A 4 -32.03 -36.68 38.30
C GLN A 4 -32.39 -37.95 37.53
N ALA A 5 -31.68 -38.24 36.43
CA ALA A 5 -31.40 -39.61 35.92
C ALA A 5 -30.38 -39.48 34.77
N SER A 6 -29.07 -39.69 34.99
CA SER A 6 -28.33 -40.97 34.96
C SER A 6 -27.98 -41.47 33.53
N CYS A 7 -26.68 -41.40 33.20
CA CYS A 7 -26.03 -42.23 32.16
C CYS A 7 -25.93 -43.70 32.60
N PRO A 8 -25.73 -44.64 31.65
CA PRO A 8 -24.43 -45.32 31.60
C PRO A 8 -23.92 -45.59 30.16
N GLY A 9 -22.60 -45.66 30.00
CA GLY A 9 -21.92 -45.71 28.71
C GLY A 9 -21.57 -47.08 28.14
N ARG A 10 -20.87 -47.07 26.99
CA ARG A 10 -19.92 -48.11 26.56
C ARG A 10 -19.05 -47.63 25.38
N ALA A 11 -17.83 -48.17 25.31
CA ALA A 11 -16.70 -47.69 24.52
C ALA A 11 -16.46 -48.43 23.18
N GLY A 12 -15.78 -47.71 22.27
CA GLY A 12 -14.85 -48.20 21.23
C GLY A 12 -15.35 -48.24 19.78
N PRO A 13 -14.48 -48.22 18.73
CA PRO A 13 -13.18 -47.55 18.55
C PRO A 13 -13.15 -46.60 17.32
N THR A 14 -12.03 -45.88 17.17
CA THR A 14 -11.57 -44.95 16.10
C THR A 14 -11.83 -45.39 14.64
N PRO A 15 -11.83 -44.46 13.65
CA PRO A 15 -10.57 -44.11 12.99
C PRO A 15 -10.36 -42.60 12.74
N ALA A 16 -9.09 -42.21 12.83
CA ALA A 16 -8.56 -40.96 12.33
C ALA A 16 -8.73 -40.87 10.80
N THR A 17 -9.18 -39.71 10.31
CA THR A 17 -9.07 -39.34 8.90
C THR A 17 -8.24 -38.06 8.82
N SER A 18 -6.96 -38.23 8.53
CA SER A 18 -6.11 -37.19 7.96
C SER A 18 -6.60 -36.92 6.53
N ASN A 19 -7.29 -35.81 6.30
CA ASN A 19 -7.56 -35.34 4.94
C ASN A 19 -6.32 -34.58 4.45
N SER A 20 -5.38 -35.34 3.88
CA SER A 20 -4.35 -34.78 3.02
C SER A 20 -4.98 -34.34 1.71
N PHE A 21 -5.08 -33.03 1.48
CA PHE A 21 -5.42 -32.48 0.17
C PHE A 21 -4.26 -32.75 -0.79
N ARG A 22 -4.48 -33.65 -1.76
CA ARG A 22 -3.49 -33.92 -2.82
C ARG A 22 -4.18 -33.81 -4.17
N ARG A 23 -4.09 -32.64 -4.79
CA ARG A 23 -4.62 -32.38 -6.13
C ARG A 23 -3.65 -32.94 -7.17
N MET A 24 -3.95 -34.11 -7.74
CA MET A 24 -3.22 -34.62 -8.91
C MET A 24 -3.72 -33.92 -10.17
N ARG A 25 -2.92 -32.99 -10.73
CA ARG A 25 -3.05 -32.60 -12.15
C ARG A 25 -1.95 -33.26 -12.97
N ARG A 26 -2.39 -34.02 -13.97
CA ARG A 26 -1.58 -34.85 -14.87
C ARG A 26 -1.06 -33.98 -16.01
N VAL A 27 0.19 -33.54 -15.95
CA VAL A 27 0.87 -32.84 -17.06
C VAL A 27 1.27 -33.88 -18.11
N GLN A 28 0.69 -33.80 -19.31
CA GLN A 28 1.14 -34.56 -20.48
C GLN A 28 2.29 -33.79 -21.16
N SER A 29 3.52 -34.27 -20.97
CA SER A 29 4.68 -33.84 -21.75
C SER A 29 4.83 -34.68 -23.02
N SER A 30 4.99 -34.03 -24.19
CA SER A 30 5.48 -34.66 -25.42
C SER A 30 6.74 -33.90 -25.91
N PRO A 31 7.79 -34.59 -26.40
CA PRO A 31 9.12 -33.98 -26.56
C PRO A 31 9.49 -33.57 -28.01
N SER A 32 10.23 -32.47 -28.08
CA SER A 32 11.33 -32.16 -29.01
C SER A 32 11.07 -31.90 -30.51
N ARG A 33 11.67 -30.81 -31.05
CA ARG A 33 12.81 -30.87 -31.99
C ARG A 33 13.33 -29.47 -32.36
N ARG A 34 14.65 -29.28 -32.23
CA ARG A 34 15.44 -28.21 -32.87
C ARG A 34 15.80 -28.61 -34.31
N PRO A 35 16.06 -27.64 -35.19
CA PRO A 35 17.37 -27.54 -35.85
C PRO A 35 17.88 -26.08 -35.75
N GLY A 36 19.18 -25.78 -35.70
CA GLY A 36 20.23 -26.19 -36.61
C GLY A 36 20.67 -24.94 -37.40
N SER A 37 21.82 -24.39 -37.01
CA SER A 37 22.49 -23.17 -37.51
C SER A 37 22.89 -23.20 -39.00
N SER A 38 22.93 -22.03 -39.65
CA SER A 38 23.84 -21.73 -40.78
C SER A 38 24.07 -20.22 -40.95
N LEU A 39 25.35 -19.85 -41.05
CA LEU A 39 25.87 -18.51 -41.37
C LEU A 39 25.90 -18.25 -42.89
N ALA A 40 25.67 -16.99 -43.32
CA ALA A 40 26.41 -16.21 -44.35
C ALA A 40 25.60 -14.94 -44.70
N PHE A 41 26.02 -13.72 -44.34
CA PHE A 41 26.95 -12.78 -45.03
C PHE A 41 26.36 -12.02 -46.25
N MET A 42 26.68 -10.71 -46.28
CA MET A 42 26.33 -9.63 -47.24
C MET A 42 24.98 -8.93 -47.00
N GLY A 43 24.88 -7.60 -46.93
CA GLY A 43 25.86 -6.54 -47.15
C GLY A 43 25.24 -5.17 -46.83
N LEU A 44 26.12 -4.17 -46.77
CA LEU A 44 25.86 -2.76 -46.45
C LEU A 44 24.58 -2.19 -47.08
N LEU A 45 23.76 -1.52 -46.25
CA LEU A 45 22.94 -0.35 -46.57
C LEU A 45 22.35 0.20 -45.26
N SER A 46 23.17 0.85 -44.45
CA SER A 46 22.77 1.46 -43.17
C SER A 46 23.32 2.87 -43.08
N TYR A 47 22.61 3.82 -43.72
CA TYR A 47 22.55 5.23 -43.34
C TYR A 47 21.45 5.87 -44.21
N LEU A 48 20.51 6.61 -43.59
CA LEU A 48 19.36 7.30 -44.20
C LEU A 48 18.05 6.49 -44.30
N ALA A 49 17.47 6.16 -43.14
CA ALA A 49 16.02 6.07 -42.94
C ALA A 49 15.71 6.13 -41.43
N TRP A 50 16.10 7.23 -40.78
CA TRP A 50 15.67 7.55 -39.42
C TRP A 50 14.79 8.79 -39.51
N LEU A 51 13.50 8.56 -39.79
CA LEU A 51 12.35 9.46 -39.65
C LEU A 51 11.14 8.72 -40.23
N GLY A 52 10.31 8.12 -39.37
CA GLY A 52 9.01 7.55 -39.78
C GLY A 52 8.80 6.06 -39.45
N SER A 53 8.92 5.66 -38.19
CA SER A 53 8.16 4.57 -37.56
C SER A 53 8.66 4.34 -36.15
N SER A 54 7.96 4.90 -35.17
CA SER A 54 8.00 4.45 -33.78
C SER A 54 6.57 4.16 -33.35
N GLY A 55 6.01 3.13 -33.99
CA GLY A 55 4.89 2.36 -33.52
C GLY A 55 5.30 0.89 -33.62
N GLY A 56 5.30 0.19 -32.48
CA GLY A 56 5.39 -1.27 -32.43
C GLY A 56 6.66 -1.84 -31.78
N GLY A 57 6.45 -2.56 -30.66
CA GLY A 57 7.14 -3.85 -30.48
C GLY A 57 8.22 -3.94 -29.42
N GLY A 58 8.02 -3.34 -28.25
CA GLY A 58 8.72 -3.73 -27.03
C GLY A 58 7.69 -3.83 -25.93
N GLY A 59 6.87 -4.88 -25.94
CA GLY A 59 5.92 -5.13 -24.86
C GLY A 59 6.71 -5.32 -23.58
N ALA A 60 6.76 -4.28 -22.75
CA ALA A 60 7.12 -4.42 -21.36
C ALA A 60 6.08 -5.38 -20.77
N ARG A 61 6.55 -6.55 -20.33
CA ARG A 61 5.70 -7.53 -19.65
C ARG A 61 5.51 -6.95 -18.25
N ALA A 62 4.32 -6.46 -17.95
CA ALA A 62 3.92 -6.12 -16.59
C ALA A 62 4.27 -7.31 -15.66
N SER A 63 5.39 -7.19 -14.95
CA SER A 63 5.91 -8.27 -14.08
C SER A 63 5.09 -8.43 -12.80
N TRP A 64 4.15 -7.52 -12.56
CA TRP A 64 3.15 -7.59 -11.49
C TRP A 64 2.11 -8.70 -11.69
N ILE A 65 2.02 -9.28 -12.88
CA ILE A 65 1.19 -10.46 -13.13
C ILE A 65 1.97 -11.71 -12.72
N ASP A 66 1.40 -12.49 -11.81
CA ASP A 66 1.96 -13.79 -11.42
C ASP A 66 2.10 -14.69 -12.67
N PRO A 67 3.28 -15.28 -12.93
CA PRO A 67 3.47 -16.23 -14.02
C PRO A 67 2.48 -17.41 -13.99
N ASP A 68 1.98 -17.78 -12.82
CA ASP A 68 1.04 -18.88 -12.62
C ASP A 68 -0.42 -18.47 -12.93
N THR A 69 -0.72 -17.17 -13.08
CA THR A 69 -2.05 -16.70 -13.47
C THR A 69 -2.47 -17.18 -14.86
N LEU A 70 -3.58 -17.92 -14.89
CA LEU A 70 -4.15 -18.50 -16.10
C LEU A 70 -4.56 -17.43 -17.12
N PRO A 71 -4.40 -17.68 -18.43
CA PRO A 71 -4.71 -16.69 -19.47
C PRO A 71 -6.13 -16.12 -19.44
N GLU A 72 -7.12 -16.93 -19.05
CA GLU A 72 -8.52 -16.52 -18.91
C GLU A 72 -8.77 -15.46 -17.83
N HIS A 73 -7.87 -15.35 -16.84
CA HIS A 73 -7.97 -14.34 -15.79
C HIS A 73 -7.29 -13.02 -16.16
N ARG A 74 -6.61 -12.93 -17.31
CA ARG A 74 -5.86 -11.73 -17.72
C ARG A 74 -6.74 -10.61 -18.25
N THR A 75 -7.97 -10.93 -18.62
CA THR A 75 -8.97 -9.97 -19.08
C THR A 75 -10.31 -10.34 -18.47
N LYS A 76 -11.09 -9.36 -18.04
CA LYS A 76 -12.41 -9.62 -17.45
C LYS A 76 -13.45 -8.64 -17.98
N VAL A 77 -14.67 -9.15 -18.12
CA VAL A 77 -15.89 -8.37 -18.36
C VAL A 77 -16.81 -8.67 -17.19
N PHE A 78 -17.33 -7.62 -16.57
CA PHE A 78 -18.22 -7.74 -15.43
C PHE A 78 -19.66 -7.53 -15.89
N GLU A 79 -20.58 -8.32 -15.35
CA GLU A 79 -21.99 -8.17 -15.71
C GLU A 79 -22.51 -6.79 -15.29
N GLY A 80 -23.16 -6.09 -16.23
CA GLY A 80 -23.64 -4.73 -16.00
C GLY A 80 -22.57 -3.63 -16.09
N ASP A 81 -21.35 -3.97 -16.53
CA ASP A 81 -20.27 -3.02 -16.79
C ASP A 81 -19.82 -3.11 -18.26
N ASP A 82 -19.89 -1.99 -18.96
CA ASP A 82 -19.49 -1.87 -20.36
C ASP A 82 -17.96 -1.69 -20.54
N ARG A 83 -17.21 -1.49 -19.44
CA ARG A 83 -15.75 -1.36 -19.46
C ARG A 83 -15.09 -2.71 -19.75
N GLN A 84 -13.99 -2.67 -20.51
CA GLN A 84 -13.10 -3.81 -20.70
C GLN A 84 -11.89 -3.67 -19.79
N PHE A 85 -11.58 -4.72 -19.03
CA PHE A 85 -10.51 -4.69 -18.05
C PHE A 85 -9.35 -5.60 -18.43
N ASP A 86 -8.13 -5.10 -18.18
CA ASP A 86 -6.90 -5.88 -18.20
C ASP A 86 -6.41 -6.11 -16.77
N LEU A 87 -5.90 -7.31 -16.51
CA LEU A 87 -5.21 -7.64 -15.29
C LEU A 87 -3.89 -6.87 -15.21
N VAL A 88 -3.69 -6.13 -14.12
CA VAL A 88 -2.49 -5.31 -13.88
C VAL A 88 -1.65 -5.81 -12.71
N PHE A 89 -2.23 -6.61 -11.81
CA PHE A 89 -1.53 -7.29 -10.73
C PHE A 89 -2.22 -8.60 -10.40
N SER A 90 -1.42 -9.61 -10.07
CA SER A 90 -1.91 -10.86 -9.47
C SER A 90 -0.87 -11.51 -8.59
N ASP A 91 -1.38 -12.29 -7.65
CA ASP A 91 -0.65 -13.31 -6.93
C ASP A 91 -1.60 -14.49 -6.71
N GLU A 92 -1.21 -15.67 -7.22
CA GLU A 92 -1.99 -16.91 -7.11
C GLU A 92 -1.47 -17.79 -5.97
N PHE A 93 -0.37 -17.41 -5.31
CA PHE A 93 0.18 -18.11 -4.14
C PHE A 93 0.52 -19.60 -4.34
N ASP A 94 0.60 -20.07 -5.59
CA ASP A 94 0.79 -21.47 -5.97
C ASP A 94 2.15 -22.08 -5.55
N ARG A 95 3.13 -21.23 -5.19
CA ARG A 95 4.49 -21.66 -4.83
C ARG A 95 4.59 -21.95 -3.34
N GLU A 96 4.68 -23.23 -3.00
CA GLU A 96 4.79 -23.72 -1.62
C GLU A 96 6.00 -23.15 -0.84
N GLY A 97 5.78 -22.85 0.44
CA GLY A 97 6.85 -22.45 1.38
C GLY A 97 7.38 -21.03 1.19
N ARG A 98 6.68 -20.18 0.45
CA ARG A 98 7.02 -18.76 0.29
C ARG A 98 6.81 -18.06 1.63
N THR A 99 7.83 -17.33 2.07
CA THR A 99 7.82 -16.54 3.31
C THR A 99 7.89 -15.07 2.99
N PHE A 100 7.25 -14.23 3.81
CA PHE A 100 7.05 -12.81 3.49
C PHE A 100 7.83 -11.84 4.38
N ASN A 101 8.90 -12.29 5.04
CA ASN A 101 9.78 -11.40 5.79
C ASN A 101 10.29 -10.26 4.91
N ASP A 102 10.68 -9.15 5.54
CA ASP A 102 11.27 -8.02 4.81
C ASP A 102 12.45 -8.48 3.92
N GLY A 103 12.51 -7.93 2.71
CA GLY A 103 13.50 -8.28 1.69
C GLY A 103 13.33 -9.65 1.02
N ARG A 104 12.25 -10.41 1.26
CA ARG A 104 12.05 -11.73 0.62
C ARG A 104 11.12 -11.75 -0.58
N ASP A 105 10.13 -10.87 -0.60
CA ASP A 105 9.08 -10.85 -1.61
C ASP A 105 8.91 -9.43 -2.19
N PRO A 106 8.81 -9.28 -3.53
CA PRO A 106 8.66 -7.97 -4.16
C PRO A 106 7.23 -7.44 -4.14
N ARG A 107 6.21 -8.29 -3.98
CA ARG A 107 4.78 -7.90 -3.92
C ARG A 107 4.35 -7.60 -2.50
N TRP A 108 4.83 -8.42 -1.55
CA TRP A 108 4.31 -8.43 -0.19
C TRP A 108 5.41 -8.30 0.87
N MET A 109 5.02 -7.83 2.05
CA MET A 109 5.81 -7.89 3.28
C MET A 109 4.89 -8.22 4.45
N ALA A 110 5.25 -9.22 5.24
CA ALA A 110 4.57 -9.54 6.49
C ALA A 110 5.19 -8.76 7.65
N MET A 111 4.32 -8.25 8.53
CA MET A 111 4.71 -7.46 9.69
C MET A 111 5.28 -8.32 10.81
N HIS A 112 6.30 -7.79 11.50
CA HIS A 112 6.85 -8.39 12.72
C HIS A 112 6.95 -7.33 13.81
N LYS A 113 5.81 -6.99 14.41
CA LYS A 113 5.70 -5.97 15.45
C LYS A 113 4.38 -6.06 16.20
N ASN A 114 4.35 -5.42 17.36
CA ASN A 114 3.12 -5.17 18.10
C ASN A 114 2.19 -4.20 17.37
N ASP A 115 0.90 -4.44 17.46
CA ASP A 115 -0.12 -3.46 17.09
C ASP A 115 -0.51 -2.61 18.30
N TYR A 116 -0.47 -1.29 18.12
CA TYR A 116 -0.72 -0.31 19.18
C TYR A 116 -2.09 0.34 19.05
N THR A 117 -2.85 -0.01 18.02
CA THR A 117 -4.19 0.55 17.77
C THR A 117 -5.27 -0.41 18.27
N ASN A 118 -6.51 0.09 18.32
CA ASN A 118 -7.73 -0.71 18.48
C ASN A 118 -7.70 -1.72 19.64
N ALA A 119 -6.96 -1.45 20.72
CA ALA A 119 -6.77 -2.38 21.84
C ALA A 119 -6.42 -3.82 21.38
N ALA A 120 -5.54 -3.92 20.37
CA ALA A 120 -5.10 -5.19 19.80
C ALA A 120 -4.46 -6.11 20.87
N LEU A 121 -4.83 -7.39 20.84
CA LEU A 121 -4.34 -8.44 21.73
C LEU A 121 -3.28 -9.33 21.07
N GLN A 122 -3.12 -9.23 19.75
CA GLN A 122 -2.13 -9.96 18.98
C GLN A 122 -0.81 -9.20 18.83
N PHE A 123 0.27 -9.96 18.69
CA PHE A 123 1.49 -9.51 18.03
C PHE A 123 1.48 -10.00 16.59
N TYR A 124 1.77 -9.12 15.62
CA TYR A 124 1.95 -9.58 14.24
C TYR A 124 3.34 -10.15 14.06
N SER A 125 3.45 -11.39 13.58
CA SER A 125 4.71 -12.03 13.20
C SER A 125 4.69 -12.44 11.74
N HIS A 126 5.81 -12.21 11.04
CA HIS A 126 5.99 -12.70 9.68
C HIS A 126 5.96 -14.24 9.58
N ASP A 127 6.21 -14.95 10.69
CA ASP A 127 6.15 -16.43 10.74
C ASP A 127 4.72 -16.96 10.66
N MET A 128 3.71 -16.08 10.81
CA MET A 128 2.31 -16.42 10.67
C MET A 128 1.78 -16.23 9.23
N CYS A 129 2.64 -15.85 8.29
CA CYS A 129 2.29 -15.69 6.88
C CYS A 129 3.20 -16.56 6.02
N GLU A 130 2.63 -17.59 5.41
CA GLU A 130 3.32 -18.45 4.45
C GLU A 130 2.40 -18.88 3.33
N THR A 131 2.96 -19.37 2.22
CA THR A 131 2.16 -20.12 1.25
C THR A 131 2.20 -21.60 1.55
N ARG A 132 1.03 -22.21 1.63
CA ARG A 132 0.85 -23.64 1.84
C ARG A 132 -0.39 -24.13 1.10
N ASP A 133 -0.30 -25.31 0.49
CA ASP A 133 -1.41 -25.96 -0.21
C ASP A 133 -2.00 -25.11 -1.37
N GLY A 134 -1.13 -24.36 -2.06
CA GLY A 134 -1.49 -23.48 -3.18
C GLY A 134 -2.25 -22.21 -2.79
N ALA A 135 -2.10 -21.72 -1.55
CA ALA A 135 -2.73 -20.50 -1.08
C ALA A 135 -1.80 -19.76 -0.11
N LEU A 136 -2.04 -18.46 0.11
CA LEU A 136 -1.53 -17.75 1.27
C LEU A 136 -2.33 -18.18 2.50
N VAL A 137 -1.64 -18.56 3.56
CA VAL A 137 -2.23 -18.89 4.86
C VAL A 137 -1.73 -17.89 5.90
N ILE A 138 -2.65 -17.13 6.47
CA ILE A 138 -2.41 -16.27 7.63
C ILE A 138 -2.92 -16.99 8.87
N THR A 139 -1.99 -17.45 9.72
CA THR A 139 -2.34 -18.23 10.92
C THR A 139 -2.44 -17.34 12.15
N THR A 140 -3.50 -17.49 12.94
CA THR A 140 -3.61 -16.92 14.28
C THR A 140 -3.46 -18.03 15.32
N ASN A 141 -2.64 -17.80 16.35
CA ASN A 141 -2.41 -18.71 17.46
C ASN A 141 -2.58 -18.01 18.81
N ASN A 142 -2.94 -18.77 19.84
CA ASN A 142 -2.99 -18.37 21.26
C ASN A 142 -1.65 -18.66 22.00
N THR A 143 -0.54 -18.40 21.31
CA THR A 143 0.81 -18.58 21.86
C THR A 143 1.31 -17.29 22.49
N ASP A 144 1.88 -17.39 23.69
CA ASP A 144 2.48 -16.22 24.34
C ASP A 144 3.74 -15.78 23.61
N VAL A 145 3.87 -14.47 23.40
CA VAL A 145 5.09 -13.83 22.91
C VAL A 145 5.50 -12.70 23.83
N GLU A 146 6.78 -12.69 24.19
CA GLU A 146 7.41 -11.56 24.87
C GLU A 146 8.28 -10.80 23.87
N PHE A 147 8.16 -9.49 23.86
CA PHE A 147 8.98 -8.62 23.02
C PHE A 147 9.35 -7.34 23.75
N GLN A 148 10.39 -6.68 23.25
CA GLN A 148 10.79 -5.37 23.71
C GLN A 148 10.24 -4.29 22.79
N TYR A 149 9.82 -3.18 23.37
CA TYR A 149 9.42 -1.99 22.63
C TYR A 149 10.09 -0.75 23.22
N TYR A 150 10.33 0.23 22.37
CA TYR A 150 10.87 1.51 22.78
C TYR A 150 9.76 2.43 23.28
N ASP A 151 9.77 2.72 24.59
CA ASP A 151 8.86 3.68 25.22
C ASP A 151 9.37 5.09 24.95
N THR A 152 8.89 5.69 23.84
CA THR A 152 9.33 7.01 23.37
C THR A 152 9.21 8.12 24.45
N PRO A 153 8.09 8.25 25.18
CA PRO A 153 7.98 9.24 26.26
C PRO A 153 9.06 9.11 27.34
N HIS A 154 9.42 7.89 27.72
CA HIS A 154 10.40 7.64 28.80
C HIS A 154 11.82 7.31 28.30
N LYS A 155 12.02 7.27 26.98
CA LYS A 155 13.29 6.98 26.29
C LYS A 155 14.00 5.72 26.79
N LYS A 156 13.24 4.63 26.97
CA LYS A 156 13.77 3.35 27.46
C LYS A 156 13.06 2.17 26.82
N TYR A 157 13.73 1.03 26.73
CA TYR A 157 13.09 -0.22 26.34
C TYR A 157 12.27 -0.78 27.51
N LYS A 158 11.09 -1.29 27.19
CA LYS A 158 10.21 -2.03 28.10
C LYS A 158 9.86 -3.37 27.47
N SER A 159 9.63 -4.36 28.32
CA SER A 159 9.08 -5.65 27.89
C SER A 159 7.56 -5.61 27.95
N MET A 160 6.93 -6.24 26.97
CA MET A 160 5.49 -6.51 26.93
C MET A 160 5.29 -7.96 26.51
N ALA A 161 4.19 -8.55 26.99
CA ALA A 161 3.74 -9.85 26.54
C ALA A 161 2.39 -9.72 25.82
N LYS A 162 2.16 -10.57 24.82
CA LYS A 162 0.86 -10.76 24.15
C LYS A 162 0.54 -12.25 24.14
N THR A 163 -0.74 -12.56 24.30
CA THR A 163 -1.26 -13.94 24.38
C THR A 163 -1.59 -14.52 23.02
N TYR A 164 -1.69 -13.67 21.99
CA TYR A 164 -1.97 -14.09 20.63
C TYR A 164 -0.87 -13.65 19.69
N VAL A 165 -0.59 -14.49 18.69
CA VAL A 165 0.30 -14.17 17.56
C VAL A 165 -0.49 -14.38 16.28
N SER A 166 -0.41 -13.41 15.38
CA SER A 166 -1.11 -13.45 14.09
C SER A 166 -0.24 -12.89 12.96
N GLY A 167 -0.77 -12.82 11.75
CA GLY A 167 -0.10 -12.24 10.58
C GLY A 167 -0.84 -11.03 10.00
N MET A 168 -0.05 -10.11 9.45
CA MET A 168 -0.51 -9.01 8.60
C MET A 168 0.44 -8.92 7.41
N LEU A 169 -0.11 -9.00 6.20
CA LEU A 169 0.59 -8.89 4.93
C LEU A 169 0.22 -7.55 4.27
N GLN A 170 1.20 -6.80 3.78
CA GLN A 170 0.97 -5.52 3.09
C GLN A 170 1.75 -5.43 1.77
N SER A 171 1.21 -4.70 0.79
CA SER A 171 1.93 -4.29 -0.43
C SER A 171 2.47 -2.85 -0.37
N TRP A 172 2.53 -2.26 0.82
CA TRP A 172 2.93 -0.86 1.04
C TRP A 172 4.26 -0.52 0.38
N ASP A 173 4.28 0.59 -0.37
CA ASP A 173 5.42 1.08 -1.16
C ASP A 173 6.07 0.03 -2.09
N LYS A 174 5.34 -1.06 -2.37
CA LYS A 174 5.65 -2.09 -3.37
C LYS A 174 4.64 -1.96 -4.51
N PHE A 175 3.45 -2.51 -4.30
CA PHE A 175 2.35 -2.42 -5.26
C PHE A 175 1.27 -1.45 -4.74
N CYS A 176 1.06 -0.38 -5.50
CA CYS A 176 -0.03 0.57 -5.28
C CYS A 176 -0.73 0.85 -6.61
N PHE A 177 -2.01 1.20 -6.52
CA PHE A 177 -2.83 1.54 -7.67
C PHE A 177 -3.89 2.55 -7.28
N THR A 178 -4.38 3.27 -8.27
CA THR A 178 -5.56 4.13 -8.16
C THR A 178 -6.62 3.59 -9.10
N GLY A 179 -7.81 3.29 -8.58
CA GLY A 179 -8.96 2.86 -9.35
C GLY A 179 -8.83 1.49 -10.02
N GLY A 180 -9.96 1.02 -10.54
CA GLY A 180 -10.13 -0.30 -11.11
C GLY A 180 -10.86 -1.25 -10.18
N ILE A 181 -10.66 -2.55 -10.40
CA ILE A 181 -11.31 -3.61 -9.64
C ILE A 181 -10.26 -4.43 -8.92
N VAL A 182 -10.45 -4.66 -7.61
CA VAL A 182 -9.71 -5.69 -6.86
C VAL A 182 -10.64 -6.85 -6.55
N GLU A 183 -10.18 -8.06 -6.81
CA GLU A 183 -10.82 -9.31 -6.41
C GLU A 183 -9.88 -10.09 -5.50
N ILE A 184 -10.40 -10.51 -4.35
CA ILE A 184 -9.70 -11.38 -3.41
C ILE A 184 -10.57 -12.60 -3.20
N ARG A 185 -10.00 -13.78 -3.44
CA ARG A 185 -10.68 -15.06 -3.24
C ARG A 185 -10.16 -15.72 -1.97
N ALA A 186 -11.02 -15.93 -0.99
CA ALA A 186 -10.58 -16.34 0.34
C ALA A 186 -11.62 -17.16 1.12
N ILE A 187 -11.14 -17.88 2.13
CA ILE A 187 -11.91 -18.55 3.19
C ILE A 187 -11.58 -17.84 4.50
N LEU A 188 -12.58 -17.34 5.22
CA LEU A 188 -12.39 -16.63 6.48
C LEU A 188 -11.93 -17.58 7.62
N PRO A 189 -11.10 -17.10 8.56
CA PRO A 189 -10.61 -17.91 9.67
C PRO A 189 -11.68 -18.18 10.74
N GLY A 190 -11.49 -19.28 11.46
CA GLY A 190 -12.29 -19.61 12.63
C GLY A 190 -13.67 -20.13 12.27
N ARG A 191 -14.68 -19.77 13.08
CA ARG A 191 -16.05 -20.26 12.93
C ARG A 191 -17.05 -19.12 12.88
N PRO A 192 -18.16 -19.27 12.13
CA PRO A 192 -19.21 -18.25 12.04
C PRO A 192 -19.89 -17.94 13.38
N ASP A 193 -19.93 -18.90 14.30
CA ASP A 193 -20.71 -18.87 15.53
C ASP A 193 -19.89 -18.51 16.79
N ILE A 194 -18.61 -18.15 16.64
CA ILE A 194 -17.72 -17.82 17.76
C ILE A 194 -16.98 -16.51 17.45
N GLY A 195 -17.30 -15.45 18.20
CA GLY A 195 -16.63 -14.14 18.06
C GLY A 195 -15.22 -14.10 18.65
N GLY A 196 -14.39 -13.21 18.12
CA GLY A 196 -13.10 -12.80 18.71
C GLY A 196 -12.00 -12.60 17.68
N LEU A 197 -12.07 -13.31 16.55
CA LEU A 197 -11.21 -13.05 15.40
C LEU A 197 -11.76 -11.90 14.58
N TRP A 198 -10.86 -11.06 14.06
CA TRP A 198 -11.16 -9.91 13.21
C TRP A 198 -10.30 -9.96 11.94
N PRO A 199 -10.64 -10.83 10.98
CA PRO A 199 -10.00 -10.83 9.66
C PRO A 199 -10.43 -9.62 8.85
N ALA A 200 -9.48 -9.04 8.14
CA ALA A 200 -9.68 -7.86 7.31
C ALA A 200 -8.95 -7.97 5.97
N MET A 201 -9.59 -7.45 4.94
CA MET A 201 -9.06 -7.19 3.60
C MET A 201 -9.34 -5.74 3.29
N TRP A 202 -8.31 -4.93 3.11
CA TRP A 202 -8.48 -3.48 3.09
C TRP A 202 -7.35 -2.79 2.33
N LEU A 203 -7.58 -1.51 2.04
CA LEU A 203 -6.67 -0.66 1.31
C LEU A 203 -6.41 0.62 2.09
N MET A 204 -5.18 1.14 2.02
CA MET A 204 -4.83 2.42 2.62
C MET A 204 -3.99 3.24 1.63
N GLY A 205 -4.12 4.58 1.66
CA GLY A 205 -3.29 5.46 0.84
C GLY A 205 -1.81 5.43 1.22
N ASN A 206 -0.91 5.46 0.24
CA ASN A 206 0.53 5.19 0.43
C ASN A 206 1.27 6.19 1.33
N LEU A 207 0.70 7.39 1.58
CA LEU A 207 1.27 8.39 2.49
C LEU A 207 1.27 7.96 3.97
N ALA A 208 0.58 6.89 4.33
CA ALA A 208 0.69 6.26 5.65
C ALA A 208 0.91 4.76 5.53
N ARG A 209 1.48 4.16 6.57
CA ARG A 209 1.77 2.72 6.65
C ARG A 209 1.05 2.13 7.85
N ALA A 210 0.21 1.13 7.63
CA ALA A 210 -0.57 0.50 8.68
C ALA A 210 0.30 0.01 9.83
N THR A 211 -0.22 0.11 11.06
CA THR A 211 0.45 -0.16 12.34
C THR A 211 1.62 0.78 12.71
N TYR A 212 2.03 1.70 11.83
CA TYR A 212 2.96 2.79 12.13
C TYR A 212 2.20 4.08 12.36
N THR A 213 1.70 4.25 13.59
CA THR A 213 0.80 5.35 13.96
C THR A 213 1.38 6.75 13.67
N ALA A 214 2.70 6.91 13.82
CA ALA A 214 3.39 8.16 13.48
C ALA A 214 3.25 8.56 11.99
N SER A 215 3.06 7.60 11.09
CA SER A 215 2.83 7.87 9.66
C SER A 215 1.37 8.18 9.33
N SER A 216 0.42 7.69 10.15
CA SER A 216 -1.01 7.93 9.96
C SER A 216 -1.49 9.24 10.57
N ASP A 217 -0.80 9.76 11.60
CA ASP A 217 -1.13 11.04 12.22
C ASP A 217 -1.30 12.14 11.16
N PHE A 218 -2.42 12.86 11.23
CA PHE A 218 -2.76 14.00 10.34
C PHE A 218 -2.89 13.65 8.84
N THR A 219 -2.76 12.37 8.49
CA THR A 219 -2.77 11.89 7.10
C THR A 219 -3.94 10.92 6.87
N TRP A 220 -4.20 10.03 7.84
CA TRP A 220 -5.37 9.14 7.83
C TRP A 220 -6.59 9.80 8.49
N PRO A 221 -7.84 9.58 8.01
CA PRO A 221 -8.23 8.98 6.74
C PRO A 221 -8.59 10.08 5.72
N TRP A 222 -7.71 11.07 5.54
CA TRP A 222 -8.03 12.24 4.73
C TRP A 222 -8.25 11.87 3.25
N SER A 223 -9.45 12.14 2.74
CA SER A 223 -9.79 12.13 1.32
C SER A 223 -10.45 13.46 0.95
N TYR A 224 -9.67 14.54 1.06
CA TYR A 224 -10.18 15.91 1.00
C TYR A 224 -9.21 16.83 0.24
N ASN A 225 -9.74 17.59 -0.72
CA ASN A 225 -8.95 18.45 -1.60
C ASN A 225 -9.64 19.82 -1.83
N LYS A 226 -10.04 20.50 -0.75
CA LYS A 226 -10.66 21.84 -0.84
C LYS A 226 -10.00 22.78 0.16
N CYS A 227 -9.73 24.01 -0.27
CA CYS A 227 -9.38 25.08 0.66
C CYS A 227 -10.63 25.92 0.95
N ASN A 228 -11.34 25.58 2.02
CA ASN A 228 -12.58 26.26 2.41
C ASN A 228 -12.54 26.64 3.90
N ARG A 229 -11.57 27.48 4.26
CA ARG A 229 -11.40 28.03 5.62
C ARG A 229 -12.34 29.23 5.85
N THR A 230 -13.64 29.02 5.69
CA THR A 230 -14.64 30.10 5.74
C THR A 230 -15.26 30.33 7.12
N THR A 231 -15.23 29.34 8.02
CA THR A 231 -15.63 29.45 9.44
C THR A 231 -14.51 28.98 10.35
N ASP A 232 -14.53 29.38 11.64
CA ASP A 232 -13.48 29.00 12.60
C ASP A 232 -13.44 27.47 12.83
N GLU A 233 -14.60 26.83 12.92
CA GLU A 233 -14.76 25.39 13.16
C GLU A 233 -14.28 24.54 11.96
N GLN A 234 -14.73 24.85 10.74
CA GLN A 234 -14.27 24.16 9.53
C GLN A 234 -12.80 24.43 9.23
N ALA A 235 -12.31 25.63 9.59
CA ALA A 235 -10.91 25.93 9.48
C ALA A 235 -10.07 25.16 10.52
N ASP A 236 -10.61 24.86 11.71
CA ASP A 236 -9.91 24.09 12.74
C ASP A 236 -9.65 22.65 12.31
N TRP A 237 -10.59 21.98 11.64
CA TRP A 237 -10.37 20.61 11.17
C TRP A 237 -9.50 20.54 9.93
N GLN A 238 -9.72 21.42 8.94
CA GLN A 238 -8.89 21.47 7.72
C GLN A 238 -7.42 21.81 8.02
N ARG A 239 -7.15 22.48 9.15
CA ARG A 239 -5.78 22.75 9.63
C ARG A 239 -5.05 21.51 10.12
N GLN A 240 -5.76 20.39 10.34
CA GLN A 240 -5.18 19.13 10.81
C GLN A 240 -4.76 18.20 9.67
N GLN A 241 -5.17 18.47 8.43
CA GLN A 241 -4.66 17.73 7.27
C GLN A 241 -3.21 18.13 7.02
N GLU A 242 -2.27 17.17 7.13
CA GLU A 242 -0.82 17.42 6.99
C GLU A 242 -0.47 18.00 5.61
N VAL A 243 -1.14 17.52 4.56
CA VAL A 243 -0.97 18.00 3.18
C VAL A 243 -2.28 18.64 2.75
N SER A 244 -2.38 19.96 2.92
CA SER A 244 -3.63 20.70 2.76
C SER A 244 -3.74 21.39 1.40
N ALA A 245 -4.95 21.42 0.85
CA ALA A 245 -5.26 22.20 -0.36
C ALA A 245 -5.11 23.72 -0.17
N CYS A 246 -4.95 24.20 1.07
CA CYS A 246 -4.67 25.61 1.35
C CYS A 246 -3.19 25.98 1.25
N ASP A 247 -2.30 25.01 1.06
CA ASP A 247 -0.86 25.25 1.03
C ASP A 247 -0.40 25.56 -0.39
N ALA A 248 -0.09 26.83 -0.65
CA ALA A 248 0.43 27.28 -1.94
C ALA A 248 1.95 27.05 -2.09
N SER A 249 2.66 26.86 -0.97
CA SER A 249 4.10 26.54 -0.93
C SER A 249 4.26 25.14 -0.38
N VAL A 250 4.83 24.25 -1.18
CA VAL A 250 4.87 22.82 -0.92
C VAL A 250 6.30 22.28 -1.10
N HIS A 251 6.54 21.13 -0.49
CA HIS A 251 7.82 20.41 -0.52
C HIS A 251 7.60 18.99 -1.06
N TYR A 252 8.69 18.22 -1.22
CA TYR A 252 8.64 16.78 -1.52
C TYR A 252 7.97 16.41 -2.86
N GLY A 253 8.02 17.32 -3.84
CA GLY A 253 7.39 17.12 -5.13
C GLY A 253 5.86 17.26 -5.14
N PHE A 254 5.23 17.58 -4.00
CA PHE A 254 3.78 17.79 -3.95
C PHE A 254 3.34 18.96 -4.82
N HIS A 255 2.07 18.90 -5.24
CA HIS A 255 1.44 19.95 -6.05
C HIS A 255 0.87 21.05 -5.16
N PRO A 256 1.10 22.34 -5.48
CA PRO A 256 0.49 23.44 -4.74
C PRO A 256 -1.04 23.35 -4.74
N ASN A 257 -1.65 23.74 -3.62
CA ASN A 257 -3.11 23.77 -3.44
C ASN A 257 -3.80 22.42 -3.67
N THR A 258 -3.11 21.32 -3.38
CA THR A 258 -3.65 19.96 -3.49
C THR A 258 -3.66 19.29 -2.12
N GLY A 259 -4.85 19.01 -1.61
CA GLY A 259 -5.05 18.24 -0.39
C GLY A 259 -4.84 16.75 -0.65
N ARG A 260 -4.04 16.12 0.21
CA ARG A 260 -3.62 14.73 0.10
C ARG A 260 -3.81 14.02 1.44
N GLY A 261 -3.79 12.69 1.44
CA GLY A 261 -3.95 11.92 2.66
C GLY A 261 -3.73 10.43 2.46
N ALA A 262 -4.13 9.66 3.47
CA ALA A 262 -4.13 8.21 3.46
C ALA A 262 -5.55 7.71 3.74
N PRO A 263 -6.46 7.79 2.76
CA PRO A 263 -7.80 7.23 2.89
C PRO A 263 -7.74 5.73 3.16
N GLU A 264 -8.81 5.18 3.74
CA GLU A 264 -8.94 3.76 4.03
C GLU A 264 -10.24 3.22 3.45
N ILE A 265 -10.13 2.15 2.65
CA ILE A 265 -11.27 1.42 2.08
C ILE A 265 -11.20 -0.01 2.58
N ASP A 266 -12.22 -0.43 3.31
CA ASP A 266 -12.34 -1.79 3.81
C ASP A 266 -13.15 -2.59 2.79
N LEU A 267 -12.49 -3.52 2.08
CA LEU A 267 -13.18 -4.49 1.24
C LEU A 267 -14.04 -5.40 2.11
N LEU A 268 -13.51 -5.76 3.27
CA LEU A 268 -14.18 -6.55 4.30
C LEU A 268 -13.47 -6.40 5.64
N GLU A 269 -14.25 -6.27 6.70
CA GLU A 269 -13.89 -6.55 8.07
C GLU A 269 -14.95 -7.44 8.69
N THR A 270 -14.60 -8.63 9.18
CA THR A 270 -15.64 -9.52 9.73
C THR A 270 -15.68 -9.52 11.24
N MET A 271 -16.89 -9.68 11.76
CA MET A 271 -17.13 -10.14 13.11
C MET A 271 -17.91 -11.44 13.04
N ALA A 272 -17.29 -12.53 13.50
CA ALA A 272 -18.03 -13.74 13.85
C ALA A 272 -18.90 -13.47 15.09
N GLY A 273 -20.08 -14.05 15.17
CA GLY A 273 -21.11 -13.68 16.16
C GLY A 273 -21.47 -14.81 17.10
N THR A 274 -21.84 -14.48 18.36
CA THR A 274 -22.57 -15.40 19.27
C THR A 274 -23.94 -14.82 19.63
N GLY A 275 -24.98 -15.65 19.71
CA GLY A 275 -26.32 -15.24 20.17
C GLY A 275 -27.22 -14.70 19.06
N PRO A 276 -28.04 -13.64 19.27
CA PRO A 276 -28.89 -13.08 18.21
C PRO A 276 -28.11 -12.38 17.09
N GLY A 277 -26.79 -12.21 17.21
CA GLY A 277 -25.92 -11.67 16.17
C GLY A 277 -25.40 -12.79 15.27
N LEU A 278 -25.91 -12.86 14.05
CA LEU A 278 -25.31 -13.66 12.98
C LEU A 278 -23.92 -13.09 12.64
N PRO A 279 -22.95 -13.90 12.16
CA PRO A 279 -21.69 -13.37 11.66
C PRO A 279 -21.97 -12.34 10.56
N PHE A 280 -21.18 -11.29 10.51
CA PHE A 280 -21.32 -10.27 9.49
C PHE A 280 -19.97 -9.76 9.02
N MET A 281 -19.94 -9.23 7.81
CA MET A 281 -18.86 -8.39 7.31
C MET A 281 -19.32 -6.93 7.26
N SER A 282 -18.44 -6.02 7.66
CA SER A 282 -18.53 -4.59 7.39
C SER A 282 -17.74 -4.27 6.13
N THR A 283 -18.31 -3.43 5.28
CA THR A 283 -17.60 -2.75 4.18
C THR A 283 -17.63 -1.26 4.48
N SER A 284 -16.48 -0.59 4.45
CA SER A 284 -16.36 0.80 4.90
C SER A 284 -15.54 1.64 3.93
N PHE A 285 -15.84 2.93 3.95
CA PHE A 285 -14.92 3.96 3.51
C PHE A 285 -14.73 4.97 4.65
N GLN A 286 -13.52 5.04 5.19
CA GLN A 286 -13.17 6.01 6.24
C GLN A 286 -12.79 7.33 5.60
N VAL A 287 -13.36 8.43 6.11
CA VAL A 287 -13.14 9.77 5.56
C VAL A 287 -12.91 10.82 6.64
N ALA A 288 -12.00 11.73 6.33
CA ALA A 288 -11.92 13.03 6.98
C ALA A 288 -12.06 14.16 5.93
N PRO A 289 -12.62 15.33 6.30
CA PRO A 289 -13.12 15.68 7.63
C PRO A 289 -14.46 14.99 7.94
N GLY A 290 -14.65 14.60 9.20
CA GLY A 290 -15.88 13.96 9.68
C GLY A 290 -16.79 14.87 10.51
N THR A 291 -17.93 14.32 10.93
CA THR A 291 -18.95 14.96 11.77
C THR A 291 -18.48 15.11 13.22
N SER A 292 -18.89 16.19 13.89
CA SER A 292 -18.61 16.39 15.32
C SER A 292 -19.32 15.34 16.18
N ILE A 293 -18.87 15.15 17.43
CA ILE A 293 -19.49 14.16 18.31
C ILE A 293 -20.94 14.54 18.69
N GLU A 294 -21.26 15.83 18.69
CA GLU A 294 -22.60 16.35 18.99
C GLU A 294 -23.60 16.11 17.85
N GLU A 295 -23.13 16.12 16.61
CA GLU A 295 -23.95 15.93 15.42
C GLU A 295 -23.95 14.47 14.92
N ARG A 296 -22.94 13.67 15.32
CA ARG A 296 -22.81 12.27 14.91
C ARG A 296 -24.01 11.44 15.40
N PRO A 297 -24.57 10.55 14.56
CA PRO A 297 -25.63 9.64 14.99
C PRO A 297 -25.22 8.76 16.18
N THR A 298 -26.17 8.47 17.06
CA THR A 298 -25.94 7.58 18.20
C THR A 298 -25.80 6.13 17.73
N GLU A 299 -24.75 5.44 18.17
CA GLU A 299 -24.55 4.02 17.89
C GLU A 299 -25.77 3.16 18.28
N GLY A 300 -26.07 2.16 17.45
CA GLY A 300 -27.23 1.29 17.57
C GLY A 300 -28.54 1.89 17.03
N THR A 301 -28.57 3.18 16.70
CA THR A 301 -29.75 3.88 16.17
C THR A 301 -29.62 4.15 14.66
N VAL A 302 -30.74 4.21 13.96
CA VAL A 302 -30.78 4.63 12.55
C VAL A 302 -30.93 6.15 12.51
N PRO A 303 -30.09 6.89 11.77
CA PRO A 303 -30.13 8.34 11.70
C PRO A 303 -31.44 8.84 11.08
N HIS A 304 -31.79 10.09 11.39
CA HIS A 304 -32.92 10.75 10.76
C HIS A 304 -32.57 11.15 9.31
N PRO A 305 -33.56 11.18 8.39
CA PRO A 305 -33.33 11.60 7.01
C PRO A 305 -32.57 12.93 6.91
N GLY A 306 -31.48 12.94 6.13
CA GLY A 306 -30.63 14.10 5.90
C GLY A 306 -29.63 14.42 7.02
N THR A 307 -29.46 13.55 8.02
CA THR A 307 -28.48 13.74 9.11
C THR A 307 -27.24 12.85 8.98
N TRP A 308 -27.25 11.92 8.03
CA TRP A 308 -26.12 11.04 7.71
C TRP A 308 -26.08 10.79 6.20
N TYR A 309 -24.97 10.25 5.71
CA TYR A 309 -24.78 9.90 4.29
C TYR A 309 -25.94 9.02 3.77
N GLU A 310 -26.78 9.58 2.88
CA GLU A 310 -27.98 8.92 2.36
C GLU A 310 -28.06 9.00 0.84
N GLU A 311 -27.87 10.20 0.28
CA GLU A 311 -27.97 10.41 -1.17
C GLU A 311 -26.88 9.64 -1.90
N GLY A 312 -27.26 8.80 -2.87
CA GLY A 312 -26.29 8.04 -3.68
C GLY A 312 -25.67 6.83 -2.97
N ILE A 313 -26.17 6.45 -1.78
CA ILE A 313 -25.86 5.17 -1.17
C ILE A 313 -26.70 4.05 -1.80
N LEU A 314 -26.07 2.92 -2.10
CA LEU A 314 -26.71 1.71 -2.60
C LEU A 314 -26.57 0.60 -1.56
N TYR A 315 -27.67 -0.04 -1.20
CA TYR A 315 -27.65 -1.26 -0.39
C TYR A 315 -28.03 -2.47 -1.23
N GLY A 316 -27.16 -3.47 -1.17
CA GLY A 316 -27.41 -4.80 -1.66
C GLY A 316 -28.49 -5.54 -0.90
N LYS A 317 -28.85 -6.72 -1.39
CA LYS A 317 -29.74 -7.63 -0.66
C LYS A 317 -29.05 -8.07 0.64
N ASN A 318 -29.79 -8.08 1.75
CA ASN A 318 -29.29 -8.43 3.09
C ASN A 318 -28.16 -7.54 3.62
N SER A 319 -27.90 -6.39 2.99
CA SER A 319 -26.97 -5.38 3.47
C SER A 319 -27.74 -4.23 4.12
N THR A 320 -27.21 -3.68 5.21
CA THR A 320 -27.83 -2.58 5.95
C THR A 320 -26.78 -1.61 6.44
N LEU A 321 -27.15 -0.35 6.68
CA LEU A 321 -26.29 0.64 7.33
C LEU A 321 -25.62 0.03 8.56
N ASN A 322 -24.30 0.18 8.65
CA ASN A 322 -23.59 -0.18 9.87
C ASN A 322 -23.88 0.88 10.95
N LYS A 323 -24.96 0.67 11.69
CA LYS A 323 -25.36 1.57 12.77
C LYS A 323 -24.51 1.44 14.03
N TRP A 324 -23.53 0.54 14.06
CA TRP A 324 -22.71 0.25 15.24
C TRP A 324 -21.40 1.02 15.24
N PHE A 325 -21.03 1.65 14.12
CA PHE A 325 -19.84 2.48 14.04
C PHE A 325 -20.02 3.58 12.99
N TYR A 326 -20.09 4.83 13.45
CA TYR A 326 -20.24 6.00 12.59
C TYR A 326 -18.92 6.76 12.38
N GLY A 327 -17.88 6.45 13.15
CA GLY A 327 -16.60 7.16 13.12
C GLY A 327 -16.09 7.48 14.52
N VAL A 328 -15.03 8.29 14.59
CA VAL A 328 -14.29 8.54 15.83
C VAL A 328 -13.68 9.95 15.85
N LEU A 329 -13.48 10.48 17.06
CA LEU A 329 -12.58 11.62 17.28
C LEU A 329 -11.14 11.11 17.35
N LEU A 330 -10.28 11.60 16.46
CA LEU A 330 -8.85 11.32 16.50
C LEU A 330 -8.18 12.31 17.44
N GLU A 331 -7.96 11.87 18.67
CA GLU A 331 -7.30 12.66 19.71
C GLU A 331 -5.79 12.61 19.57
N HIS A 332 -5.16 13.78 19.64
CA HIS A 332 -3.71 13.91 19.67
C HIS A 332 -3.28 14.67 20.92
N ASP A 333 -2.12 14.30 21.48
CA ASP A 333 -1.56 14.94 22.68
C ASP A 333 -1.29 16.45 22.52
N LEU A 334 -1.20 16.92 21.27
CA LEU A 334 -0.99 18.32 20.96
C LEU A 334 -2.31 19.11 21.08
N PRO A 335 -2.36 20.15 21.94
CA PRO A 335 -3.57 20.96 22.09
C PRO A 335 -4.05 21.55 20.76
N GLY A 336 -5.35 21.37 20.46
CA GLY A 336 -5.97 21.87 19.23
C GLY A 336 -5.57 21.12 17.95
N LYS A 337 -5.08 19.88 18.08
CA LYS A 337 -4.71 19.03 16.94
C LYS A 337 -5.67 17.86 16.67
N SER A 338 -6.75 17.72 17.40
CA SER A 338 -7.73 16.65 17.14
C SER A 338 -8.64 16.96 15.93
N TYR A 339 -9.08 15.92 15.24
CA TYR A 339 -10.05 16.02 14.14
C TYR A 339 -10.97 14.80 14.10
N TYR A 340 -12.13 14.94 13.45
CA TYR A 340 -13.10 13.88 13.32
C TYR A 340 -12.89 13.09 12.04
N ALA A 341 -13.11 11.78 12.12
CA ALA A 341 -13.20 10.86 11.00
C ALA A 341 -14.54 10.15 11.04
N ASP A 342 -15.15 9.95 9.87
CA ASP A 342 -16.41 9.23 9.71
C ASP A 342 -16.20 7.91 8.98
N ALA A 343 -17.03 6.92 9.33
CA ALA A 343 -17.04 5.60 8.73
C ALA A 343 -18.33 5.42 7.91
N VAL A 344 -18.24 5.60 6.59
CA VAL A 344 -19.37 5.39 5.68
C VAL A 344 -19.44 3.92 5.34
N SER A 345 -20.34 3.18 6.00
CA SER A 345 -20.23 1.72 6.06
C SER A 345 -21.57 0.97 6.07
N SER A 346 -21.49 -0.30 5.68
CA SER A 346 -22.61 -1.24 5.61
C SER A 346 -22.22 -2.60 6.17
N ASN A 347 -23.14 -3.24 6.89
CA ASN A 347 -23.01 -4.61 7.36
C ASN A 347 -23.79 -5.56 6.47
N HIS A 348 -23.20 -6.71 6.17
CA HIS A 348 -23.81 -7.83 5.44
C HIS A 348 -23.68 -9.11 6.26
N VAL A 349 -24.77 -9.87 6.38
CA VAL A 349 -24.79 -11.13 7.13
C VAL A 349 -24.07 -12.24 6.34
N LEU A 350 -23.15 -12.94 7.00
CA LEU A 350 -22.43 -14.08 6.43
C LEU A 350 -23.11 -15.42 6.79
N SER A 351 -22.88 -16.42 5.96
CA SER A 351 -23.17 -17.84 6.22
C SER A 351 -21.92 -18.64 6.56
N GLU A 352 -22.11 -19.87 7.05
CA GLU A 352 -21.05 -20.85 7.37
C GLU A 352 -20.11 -21.11 6.19
N THR A 353 -20.62 -21.10 4.95
CA THR A 353 -19.81 -21.28 3.73
C THR A 353 -18.65 -20.29 3.61
N HIS A 354 -18.77 -19.06 4.13
CA HIS A 354 -17.69 -18.07 4.07
C HIS A 354 -16.46 -18.46 4.91
N PHE A 355 -16.63 -19.42 5.83
CA PHE A 355 -15.60 -19.98 6.71
C PHE A 355 -15.18 -21.39 6.28
N GLU A 356 -15.83 -22.00 5.28
CA GLU A 356 -15.59 -23.37 4.82
C GLU A 356 -15.14 -23.46 3.37
N ASP A 357 -15.61 -22.54 2.52
CA ASP A 357 -15.45 -22.53 1.07
C ASP A 357 -14.85 -21.21 0.59
N LEU A 358 -14.32 -21.22 -0.64
CA LEU A 358 -13.75 -20.04 -1.27
C LEU A 358 -14.84 -19.12 -1.84
N HIS A 359 -14.88 -17.90 -1.33
CA HIS A 359 -15.74 -16.82 -1.80
C HIS A 359 -14.93 -15.70 -2.46
N THR A 360 -15.53 -14.96 -3.39
CA THR A 360 -14.87 -13.84 -4.08
C THR A 360 -15.39 -12.51 -3.56
N TYR A 361 -14.49 -11.75 -2.94
CA TYR A 361 -14.74 -10.40 -2.43
C TYR A 361 -14.20 -9.40 -3.44
N ARG A 362 -15.03 -8.46 -3.87
CA ARG A 362 -14.67 -7.51 -4.92
C ARG A 362 -14.99 -6.07 -4.55
N LEU A 363 -14.04 -5.18 -4.81
CA LEU A 363 -14.25 -3.73 -4.82
C LEU A 363 -14.09 -3.24 -6.26
N ASP A 364 -15.10 -2.50 -6.73
CA ASP A 364 -15.06 -1.71 -7.96
C ASP A 364 -14.95 -0.24 -7.57
N TRP A 365 -13.77 0.33 -7.82
CA TRP A 365 -13.40 1.68 -7.45
C TRP A 365 -13.19 2.50 -8.71
N GLN A 366 -14.09 3.45 -8.95
CA GLN A 366 -13.94 4.47 -9.96
C GLN A 366 -13.50 5.78 -9.29
N PRO A 367 -12.25 6.23 -9.48
CA PRO A 367 -11.80 7.53 -8.98
C PRO A 367 -12.65 8.66 -9.57
N GLY A 368 -12.88 9.71 -8.80
CA GLY A 368 -13.57 10.91 -9.28
C GLY A 368 -12.64 11.81 -10.13
N GLY A 369 -13.21 12.69 -10.95
CA GLY A 369 -12.43 13.79 -11.56
C GLY A 369 -11.77 13.50 -12.91
N GLY A 370 -12.14 12.40 -13.58
CA GLY A 370 -11.90 12.23 -15.02
C GLY A 370 -12.72 13.21 -15.86
N ASP A 371 -12.30 13.43 -17.10
CA ASP A 371 -12.91 14.28 -18.14
C ASP A 371 -14.46 14.24 -18.24
N ASN A 372 -15.15 15.00 -17.39
CA ASN A 372 -16.58 15.35 -17.47
C ASN A 372 -17.60 14.21 -17.72
N SER A 373 -17.25 12.92 -17.59
CA SER A 373 -18.15 11.81 -17.95
C SER A 373 -18.33 10.70 -16.92
N SER A 374 -17.43 10.51 -15.93
CA SER A 374 -17.65 9.54 -14.85
C SER A 374 -17.72 10.22 -13.47
N LYS A 375 -18.89 10.10 -12.82
CA LYS A 375 -18.99 10.33 -11.38
C LYS A 375 -18.23 9.23 -10.67
N GLY A 376 -17.37 9.57 -9.72
CA GLY A 376 -16.61 8.59 -8.94
C GLY A 376 -17.52 7.75 -8.05
N TYR A 377 -17.13 6.51 -7.77
CA TYR A 377 -17.85 5.63 -6.85
C TYR A 377 -16.96 4.53 -6.27
N LEU A 378 -17.45 3.92 -5.18
CA LEU A 378 -16.98 2.66 -4.63
C LEU A 378 -18.16 1.70 -4.60
N ARG A 379 -17.97 0.46 -5.05
CA ARG A 379 -19.00 -0.59 -5.01
C ARG A 379 -18.38 -1.91 -4.56
N TRP A 380 -19.00 -2.53 -3.57
CA TRP A 380 -18.57 -3.80 -3.00
C TRP A 380 -19.48 -4.91 -3.49
N TYR A 381 -18.88 -6.06 -3.77
CA TYR A 381 -19.59 -7.26 -4.18
C TYR A 381 -19.04 -8.48 -3.46
N LEU A 382 -19.91 -9.46 -3.27
CA LEU A 382 -19.61 -10.78 -2.75
C LEU A 382 -20.21 -11.80 -3.70
N ASP A 383 -19.38 -12.64 -4.29
CA ASP A 383 -19.75 -13.61 -5.34
C ASP A 383 -20.61 -12.98 -6.45
N ASP A 384 -20.13 -11.85 -6.96
CA ASP A 384 -20.77 -11.04 -8.01
C ASP A 384 -22.09 -10.35 -7.60
N GLU A 385 -22.61 -10.56 -6.38
CA GLU A 385 -23.77 -9.83 -5.86
C GLU A 385 -23.36 -8.50 -5.22
N LEU A 386 -24.02 -7.40 -5.61
CA LEU A 386 -23.78 -6.08 -5.03
C LEU A 386 -24.14 -6.09 -3.54
N LEU A 387 -23.19 -5.66 -2.70
CA LEU A 387 -23.37 -5.50 -1.26
C LEU A 387 -23.66 -4.05 -0.87
N TYR A 388 -22.85 -3.12 -1.37
CA TYR A 388 -22.86 -1.73 -0.95
C TYR A 388 -22.31 -0.83 -2.05
N GLY A 389 -22.72 0.43 -2.09
CA GLY A 389 -22.13 1.40 -2.99
C GLY A 389 -22.21 2.83 -2.45
N ILE A 390 -21.15 3.59 -2.68
CA ILE A 390 -21.03 5.01 -2.35
C ILE A 390 -20.71 5.77 -3.64
N THR A 391 -21.34 6.91 -3.86
CA THR A 391 -21.05 7.77 -5.02
C THR A 391 -20.36 9.06 -4.59
N SER A 392 -19.72 9.75 -5.54
CA SER A 392 -19.11 11.05 -5.29
C SER A 392 -20.11 12.10 -4.79
N ASP A 393 -21.38 12.01 -5.20
CA ASP A 393 -22.44 12.93 -4.77
C ASP A 393 -22.73 12.80 -3.26
N THR A 394 -22.67 11.56 -2.75
CA THR A 394 -22.84 11.24 -1.33
C THR A 394 -21.83 11.97 -0.44
N LEU A 395 -20.56 11.95 -0.84
CA LEU A 395 -19.46 12.51 -0.04
C LEU A 395 -19.29 14.01 -0.27
N GLY A 396 -19.50 14.46 -1.51
CA GLY A 396 -19.33 15.86 -1.87
C GLY A 396 -20.32 16.78 -1.16
N SER A 397 -21.53 16.29 -0.89
CA SER A 397 -22.59 17.01 -0.18
C SER A 397 -22.39 17.05 1.34
N PHE A 398 -21.70 16.06 1.92
CA PHE A 398 -21.56 15.88 3.36
C PHE A 398 -20.10 15.99 3.80
N HIS A 399 -19.73 17.11 4.44
CA HIS A 399 -18.36 17.52 4.79
C HIS A 399 -17.35 17.68 3.64
N GLY A 400 -17.70 17.26 2.42
CA GLY A 400 -17.02 17.63 1.19
C GLY A 400 -15.83 16.74 0.81
N SER A 401 -15.69 15.57 1.44
CA SER A 401 -14.76 14.51 1.07
C SER A 401 -15.04 13.99 -0.34
N GLN A 402 -14.09 13.25 -0.91
CA GLN A 402 -14.17 12.70 -2.25
C GLN A 402 -13.88 11.20 -2.27
N ILE A 403 -14.34 10.53 -3.34
CA ILE A 403 -13.86 9.19 -3.66
C ILE A 403 -12.34 9.28 -3.86
N PRO A 404 -11.53 8.39 -3.26
CA PRO A 404 -10.09 8.51 -3.25
C PRO A 404 -9.50 8.61 -4.65
N LEU A 405 -8.46 9.45 -4.74
CA LEU A 405 -7.59 9.58 -5.91
C LEU A 405 -6.14 9.17 -5.59
N GLU A 406 -5.85 9.00 -4.30
CA GLU A 406 -4.55 8.55 -3.81
C GLU A 406 -4.22 7.14 -4.32
N PRO A 407 -2.96 6.85 -4.68
CA PRO A 407 -2.51 5.48 -4.83
C PRO A 407 -2.61 4.73 -3.51
N MET A 408 -3.27 3.58 -3.53
CA MET A 408 -3.52 2.76 -2.35
C MET A 408 -2.85 1.40 -2.48
N TYR A 409 -2.41 0.85 -1.36
CA TYR A 409 -1.81 -0.48 -1.25
C TYR A 409 -2.76 -1.44 -0.52
N LEU A 410 -2.53 -2.74 -0.69
CA LEU A 410 -3.38 -3.81 -0.15
C LEU A 410 -2.87 -4.30 1.19
N LEU A 411 -3.81 -4.66 2.07
CA LEU A 411 -3.56 -5.26 3.38
C LEU A 411 -4.46 -6.49 3.59
N LEU A 412 -3.88 -7.55 4.14
CA LEU A 412 -4.55 -8.78 4.54
C LEU A 412 -4.10 -9.14 5.95
N ASN A 413 -5.01 -9.30 6.90
CA ASN A 413 -4.64 -9.67 8.26
C ASN A 413 -5.76 -10.40 9.00
N THR A 414 -5.40 -10.99 10.15
CA THR A 414 -6.36 -11.39 11.18
C THR A 414 -5.95 -10.75 12.50
N ALA A 415 -6.74 -9.80 12.99
CA ALA A 415 -6.55 -9.19 14.30
C ALA A 415 -7.33 -9.94 15.39
N VAL A 416 -7.01 -9.66 16.65
CA VAL A 416 -7.77 -10.06 17.83
C VAL A 416 -7.82 -8.85 18.76
N SER A 417 -9.00 -8.34 19.10
CA SER A 417 -9.10 -7.06 19.81
C SER A 417 -10.12 -7.12 20.95
N THR A 418 -9.91 -6.33 21.99
CA THR A 418 -10.95 -6.15 23.03
C THR A 418 -12.09 -5.24 22.57
N ASN A 419 -11.81 -4.37 21.59
CA ASN A 419 -12.80 -3.44 21.03
C ASN A 419 -13.59 -4.07 19.88
N TRP A 420 -13.01 -5.09 19.22
CA TRP A 420 -13.56 -5.72 18.04
C TRP A 420 -13.48 -7.25 18.16
N GLY A 421 -14.60 -7.93 17.93
CA GLY A 421 -14.66 -9.38 17.86
C GLY A 421 -15.23 -10.06 19.12
N PHE A 422 -15.00 -9.56 20.34
CA PHE A 422 -15.61 -10.18 21.52
C PHE A 422 -17.02 -9.64 21.80
N PRO A 423 -18.03 -10.52 21.92
CA PRO A 423 -19.38 -10.13 22.33
C PRO A 423 -19.32 -9.59 23.77
N ALA A 424 -20.16 -8.59 24.04
CA ALA A 424 -20.19 -7.83 25.29
C ALA A 424 -19.98 -8.68 26.56
N CYS A 425 -19.26 -8.11 27.52
CA CYS A 425 -19.01 -8.66 28.84
C CYS A 425 -20.25 -9.30 29.49
N HIS A 426 -20.09 -10.49 30.05
CA HIS A 426 -21.14 -11.10 30.87
C HIS A 426 -21.45 -10.18 32.06
N THR A 427 -22.74 -9.94 32.32
CA THR A 427 -23.15 -9.18 33.50
C THR A 427 -22.73 -9.95 34.75
N GLU A 428 -21.95 -9.33 35.65
CA GLU A 428 -21.44 -9.83 36.95
C GLU A 428 -19.92 -10.14 37.03
N CYS A 429 -19.10 -9.81 36.03
CA CYS A 429 -17.64 -10.03 36.04
C CYS A 429 -16.78 -8.76 35.77
N ALA A 430 -15.48 -8.81 36.14
CA ALA A 430 -14.53 -7.70 36.01
C ALA A 430 -14.09 -7.37 34.57
N CYS A 431 -14.23 -8.32 33.64
CA CYS A 431 -14.01 -8.13 32.20
C CYS A 431 -12.64 -7.53 31.80
N ASP A 432 -11.60 -7.93 32.51
CA ASP A 432 -10.24 -7.38 32.44
C ASP A 432 -9.20 -8.42 31.99
N CYS A 433 -9.62 -9.66 31.70
CA CYS A 433 -8.75 -10.71 31.18
C CYS A 433 -9.29 -11.30 29.87
N PHE A 434 -8.39 -11.46 28.89
CA PHE A 434 -8.72 -11.92 27.53
C PHE A 434 -7.84 -13.11 27.07
N ASP A 435 -7.35 -13.94 27.98
CA ASP A 435 -6.66 -15.20 27.63
C ASP A 435 -7.66 -16.34 27.46
N ALA A 436 -7.80 -16.86 26.23
CA ALA A 436 -8.76 -17.92 25.89
C ALA A 436 -8.51 -19.23 26.68
N ARG A 437 -7.27 -19.46 27.11
CA ARG A 437 -6.81 -20.69 27.75
C ARG A 437 -7.09 -20.67 29.26
N ASP A 438 -7.32 -19.49 29.84
CA ASP A 438 -7.58 -19.33 31.26
C ASP A 438 -9.09 -19.28 31.53
N PRO A 439 -9.66 -20.28 32.24
CA PRO A 439 -11.08 -20.28 32.61
C PRO A 439 -11.52 -19.06 33.42
N ALA A 440 -10.60 -18.36 34.12
CA ALA A 440 -10.91 -17.12 34.81
C ALA A 440 -11.29 -15.97 33.84
N CYS A 441 -10.86 -16.06 32.58
CA CYS A 441 -11.05 -15.05 31.55
C CYS A 441 -12.26 -15.36 30.65
N ALA A 442 -12.95 -16.48 30.87
CA ALA A 442 -14.17 -16.89 30.15
C ALA A 442 -15.30 -15.85 30.16
N CYS A 443 -15.21 -14.87 31.05
CA CYS A 443 -16.13 -13.77 31.21
C CYS A 443 -16.05 -12.70 30.10
N ALA A 444 -14.89 -12.52 29.49
CA ALA A 444 -14.65 -11.48 28.48
C ALA A 444 -14.42 -12.04 27.06
N ILE A 445 -14.58 -13.36 26.91
CA ILE A 445 -14.22 -14.11 25.71
C ILE A 445 -15.44 -14.92 25.28
N ALA A 446 -15.66 -15.05 23.97
CA ALA A 446 -16.73 -15.89 23.45
C ALA A 446 -16.55 -17.35 23.89
N PRO A 447 -17.61 -18.05 24.34
CA PRO A 447 -17.54 -19.47 24.63
C PRO A 447 -17.01 -20.27 23.43
N GLY A 448 -15.97 -21.08 23.67
CA GLY A 448 -15.33 -21.89 22.63
C GLY A 448 -14.25 -21.19 21.81
N PHE A 449 -13.92 -19.93 22.09
CA PHE A 449 -12.87 -19.19 21.37
C PHE A 449 -11.52 -19.91 21.32
N ASP A 450 -11.10 -20.52 22.44
CA ASP A 450 -9.85 -21.30 22.53
C ASP A 450 -9.78 -22.45 21.52
N SER A 451 -10.95 -23.05 21.20
CA SER A 451 -11.03 -24.18 20.27
C SER A 451 -10.86 -23.80 18.81
N MET A 452 -10.80 -22.51 18.48
CA MET A 452 -10.56 -22.04 17.11
C MET A 452 -9.07 -22.01 16.73
N PHE A 453 -8.14 -22.12 17.69
CA PHE A 453 -6.71 -22.01 17.42
C PHE A 453 -6.07 -23.36 17.08
N PRO A 454 -5.16 -23.44 16.07
CA PRO A 454 -4.82 -22.39 15.11
C PRO A 454 -6.00 -22.04 14.20
N ALA A 455 -6.24 -20.74 14.00
CA ALA A 455 -7.24 -20.25 13.06
C ALA A 455 -6.54 -19.77 11.78
N GLU A 456 -6.93 -20.28 10.62
CA GLU A 456 -6.26 -20.03 9.34
C GLU A 456 -7.14 -19.18 8.42
N PHE A 457 -6.66 -17.98 8.06
CA PHE A 457 -7.26 -17.16 7.02
C PHE A 457 -6.59 -17.51 5.69
N VAL A 458 -7.34 -18.12 4.77
CA VAL A 458 -6.79 -18.71 3.54
C VAL A 458 -7.15 -17.84 2.35
N VAL A 459 -6.14 -17.32 1.66
CA VAL A 459 -6.30 -16.48 0.47
C VAL A 459 -5.74 -17.22 -0.75
N ASP A 460 -6.66 -17.61 -1.63
CA ASP A 460 -6.37 -18.36 -2.87
C ASP A 460 -5.77 -17.45 -3.94
N SER A 461 -6.29 -16.23 -4.09
CA SER A 461 -5.74 -15.29 -5.06
C SER A 461 -6.09 -13.84 -4.72
N VAL A 462 -5.21 -12.93 -5.16
CA VAL A 462 -5.44 -11.49 -5.21
C VAL A 462 -5.23 -11.03 -6.64
N ARG A 463 -6.21 -10.34 -7.22
CA ARG A 463 -6.16 -9.85 -8.60
C ARG A 463 -6.64 -8.42 -8.70
N VAL A 464 -5.90 -7.58 -9.42
CA VAL A 464 -6.29 -6.19 -9.69
C VAL A 464 -6.39 -5.96 -11.20
N TYR A 465 -7.48 -5.32 -11.59
CA TYR A 465 -7.90 -5.08 -12.96
C TYR A 465 -8.09 -3.59 -13.20
N GLN A 466 -7.63 -3.08 -14.34
CA GLN A 466 -7.89 -1.68 -14.74
C GLN A 466 -8.56 -1.63 -16.10
N ALA A 467 -9.53 -0.72 -16.23
CA ALA A 467 -10.22 -0.47 -17.49
C ALA A 467 -9.26 0.09 -18.54
N ARG A 468 -9.25 -0.50 -19.74
CA ARG A 468 -8.28 -0.23 -20.82
C ARG A 468 -8.16 1.23 -21.26
N ASN A 469 -9.26 1.96 -21.20
CA ASN A 469 -9.38 3.31 -21.75
C ASN A 469 -9.74 4.34 -20.66
N ASP A 470 -9.51 4.02 -19.39
CA ASP A 470 -9.78 4.93 -18.29
C ASP A 470 -8.48 5.55 -17.80
N THR A 471 -8.32 6.85 -18.02
CA THR A 471 -7.11 7.59 -17.64
C THR A 471 -7.05 7.94 -16.15
N THR A 472 -8.14 7.73 -15.41
CA THR A 472 -8.17 7.90 -13.96
C THR A 472 -7.57 6.69 -13.23
N HIS A 473 -7.47 5.55 -13.91
CA HIS A 473 -6.82 4.36 -13.39
C HIS A 473 -5.31 4.44 -13.57
N THR A 474 -4.55 4.34 -12.49
CA THR A 474 -3.08 4.44 -12.53
C THR A 474 -2.40 3.38 -11.69
N LEU A 475 -1.15 3.08 -12.00
CA LEU A 475 -0.29 2.15 -11.27
C LEU A 475 0.93 2.90 -10.71
N GLY A 476 1.38 2.49 -9.52
CA GLY A 476 2.55 3.09 -8.87
C GLY A 476 2.20 3.75 -7.55
N CYS A 477 3.12 3.62 -6.59
CA CYS A 477 3.02 4.27 -5.29
C CYS A 477 3.43 5.76 -5.32
N ASP A 478 4.19 6.15 -6.35
CA ASP A 478 4.75 7.48 -6.57
C ASP A 478 4.49 7.88 -8.03
N THR A 479 3.32 8.47 -8.28
CA THR A 479 2.94 8.93 -9.64
C THR A 479 3.18 10.42 -9.79
N GLU A 480 3.23 10.92 -11.04
CA GLU A 480 3.37 12.35 -11.28
C GLU A 480 2.23 13.15 -10.64
N GLN A 481 1.01 12.64 -10.65
CA GLN A 481 -0.17 13.30 -10.07
C GLN A 481 -0.22 13.17 -8.54
N TYR A 482 0.31 12.07 -8.01
CA TYR A 482 0.27 11.74 -6.59
C TYR A 482 1.66 11.30 -6.08
N PRO A 483 2.66 12.20 -6.06
CA PRO A 483 4.00 11.85 -5.57
C PRO A 483 3.95 11.57 -4.07
N THR A 484 4.78 10.63 -3.61
CA THR A 484 4.90 10.20 -2.21
C THR A 484 6.34 9.89 -1.78
N LYS A 485 7.22 9.51 -2.72
CA LYS A 485 8.57 8.97 -2.43
C LYS A 485 9.44 9.91 -1.62
N ASP A 486 9.51 11.19 -2.01
CA ASP A 486 10.35 12.16 -1.32
C ASP A 486 9.83 12.49 0.07
N PHE A 487 8.50 12.47 0.26
CA PHE A 487 7.87 12.69 1.55
C PHE A 487 8.18 11.55 2.52
N ILE A 488 8.02 10.29 2.06
CA ILE A 488 8.35 9.09 2.84
C ILE A 488 9.83 9.09 3.18
N LYS A 489 10.72 9.37 2.21
CA LYS A 489 12.18 9.43 2.42
C LYS A 489 12.56 10.50 3.45
N ALA A 490 12.02 11.71 3.35
CA ALA A 490 12.29 12.78 4.29
C ALA A 490 11.74 12.48 5.70
N ASN A 491 10.64 11.74 5.79
CA ASN A 491 9.96 11.38 7.03
C ASN A 491 10.14 9.92 7.42
N HIS A 492 11.21 9.26 6.96
CA HIS A 492 11.39 7.80 7.05
C HIS A 492 11.28 7.23 8.48
N TYR A 493 11.60 8.03 9.50
CA TYR A 493 11.45 7.67 10.92
C TYR A 493 10.00 7.39 11.33
N ARG A 494 9.00 7.87 10.57
CA ARG A 494 7.57 7.59 10.79
C ARG A 494 7.14 6.22 10.28
N TYR A 495 7.93 5.58 9.41
CA TYR A 495 7.56 4.37 8.64
C TYR A 495 8.36 3.13 9.03
N LYS A 496 9.18 3.19 10.07
CA LYS A 496 10.05 2.10 10.52
C LYS A 496 10.12 2.02 12.04
N SER A 497 10.52 0.88 12.58
CA SER A 497 10.75 0.78 14.03
C SER A 497 12.02 1.54 14.39
N PRO A 498 12.17 2.03 15.63
CA PRO A 498 13.38 2.74 16.06
C PRO A 498 14.67 1.94 15.87
N ASP A 499 14.58 0.62 15.93
CA ASP A 499 15.70 -0.32 15.79
C ASP A 499 16.06 -0.64 14.34
N ASP A 500 15.21 -0.28 13.38
CA ASP A 500 15.43 -0.59 11.97
C ASP A 500 16.33 0.48 11.33
N ASP A 501 17.39 0.06 10.65
CA ASP A 501 18.25 0.99 9.90
C ASP A 501 17.54 1.55 8.66
N HIS A 502 16.68 0.74 8.05
CA HIS A 502 15.98 1.03 6.79
C HIS A 502 14.47 0.93 6.97
N VAL A 503 13.71 1.56 6.07
CA VAL A 503 12.23 1.47 6.08
C VAL A 503 11.75 0.10 5.59
N MET A 504 12.42 -0.41 4.55
CA MET A 504 12.30 -1.77 4.02
C MET A 504 13.64 -2.21 3.46
N LEU A 505 13.94 -3.49 3.52
CA LEU A 505 15.10 -4.09 2.87
C LEU A 505 14.86 -4.28 1.37
N SER A 506 15.93 -4.20 0.59
CA SER A 506 15.88 -4.58 -0.82
C SER A 506 15.58 -6.07 -0.96
N VAL A 507 14.81 -6.43 -1.99
CA VAL A 507 14.48 -7.83 -2.26
C VAL A 507 15.74 -8.60 -2.62
N GLN A 508 16.02 -9.65 -1.86
CA GLN A 508 17.11 -10.57 -2.09
C GLN A 508 16.86 -11.36 -3.38
N ASN A 509 17.87 -11.51 -4.24
CA ASN A 509 17.79 -12.32 -5.45
C ASN A 509 18.68 -13.57 -5.32
N GLY A 510 18.10 -14.67 -4.87
CA GLY A 510 18.80 -15.92 -4.60
C GLY A 510 19.66 -15.88 -3.33
N GLY A 511 20.57 -16.82 -3.17
CA GLY A 511 21.44 -16.94 -1.99
C GLY A 511 20.81 -17.70 -0.83
N GLY A 512 19.60 -18.22 -0.93
CA GLY A 512 19.05 -19.21 0.01
C GLY A 512 19.85 -20.50 -0.02
N ASN A 513 19.89 -21.25 1.08
CA ASN A 513 20.59 -22.53 1.12
C ASN A 513 19.84 -23.59 0.30
N CYS A 514 20.57 -24.38 -0.48
CA CYS A 514 19.99 -25.45 -1.29
C CYS A 514 20.87 -26.73 -1.27
N ARG A 515 20.23 -27.87 -1.48
CA ARG A 515 20.86 -29.17 -1.73
C ARG A 515 20.66 -29.57 -3.19
N THR A 516 19.48 -29.32 -3.74
CA THR A 516 19.12 -29.54 -5.14
C THR A 516 18.49 -28.29 -5.73
N SER A 517 18.31 -28.26 -7.06
CA SER A 517 17.59 -27.19 -7.75
C SER A 517 16.12 -27.06 -7.31
N ASP A 518 15.51 -28.16 -6.87
CA ASP A 518 14.13 -28.18 -6.36
C ASP A 518 13.97 -27.26 -5.14
N ASP A 519 14.99 -27.15 -4.28
CA ASP A 519 15.01 -26.22 -3.13
C ASP A 519 15.01 -24.74 -3.58
N CYS A 520 15.21 -24.49 -4.87
CA CYS A 520 15.26 -23.17 -5.51
C CYS A 520 14.13 -22.99 -6.54
N ASN A 521 12.98 -23.69 -6.40
CA ASN A 521 11.89 -23.64 -7.39
C ASN A 521 12.37 -23.97 -8.81
N ASP A 522 13.12 -25.07 -8.93
CA ASP A 522 13.77 -25.56 -10.16
C ASP A 522 14.80 -24.59 -10.78
N ASN A 523 15.18 -23.53 -10.07
CA ASN A 523 16.29 -22.65 -10.45
C ASN A 523 17.66 -23.28 -10.10
N GLU A 524 18.75 -22.60 -10.43
CA GLU A 524 20.10 -23.14 -10.24
C GLU A 524 20.46 -23.22 -8.74
N CYS A 525 20.78 -24.42 -8.24
CA CYS A 525 21.52 -24.58 -6.98
C CYS A 525 23.02 -24.57 -7.30
N HIS A 526 23.65 -23.40 -7.18
CA HIS A 526 25.03 -23.17 -7.61
C HIS A 526 26.06 -23.85 -6.68
N GLU A 527 27.27 -24.05 -7.20
CA GLU A 527 28.45 -24.50 -6.44
C GLU A 527 28.63 -23.61 -5.20
N GLY A 528 28.54 -24.22 -4.00
CA GLY A 528 28.42 -23.50 -2.73
C GLY A 528 27.07 -23.67 -2.02
N LYS A 529 26.14 -24.47 -2.56
CA LYS A 529 24.84 -24.79 -1.94
C LYS A 529 23.97 -23.55 -1.74
N ARG A 530 23.96 -22.67 -2.74
CA ARG A 530 23.18 -21.42 -2.75
C ARG A 530 22.30 -21.33 -4.00
N CYS A 531 21.06 -20.92 -3.83
CA CYS A 531 20.14 -20.68 -4.95
C CYS A 531 20.61 -19.49 -5.80
N ARG A 532 20.37 -19.58 -7.11
CA ARG A 532 20.53 -18.49 -8.05
C ARG A 532 19.29 -18.44 -8.93
N CYS A 533 18.54 -17.36 -8.82
CA CYS A 533 17.26 -17.24 -9.51
C CYS A 533 17.44 -16.84 -10.97
N SER A 534 16.51 -17.30 -11.80
CA SER A 534 16.31 -16.78 -13.15
C SER A 534 15.57 -15.44 -13.13
N ASP A 535 15.53 -14.75 -14.27
CA ASP A 535 14.99 -13.38 -14.36
C ASP A 535 13.51 -13.23 -13.94
N MET A 536 12.74 -14.33 -13.94
CA MET A 536 11.32 -14.32 -13.54
C MET A 536 11.10 -14.58 -12.04
N TRP A 537 12.13 -14.97 -11.30
CA TRP A 537 12.03 -15.37 -9.90
C TRP A 537 13.03 -14.62 -9.03
N THR A 538 12.68 -14.44 -7.76
CA THR A 538 13.47 -13.72 -6.76
C THR A 538 13.16 -14.24 -5.36
N GLY A 539 13.75 -13.62 -4.35
CA GLY A 539 13.77 -14.10 -2.98
C GLY A 539 14.92 -15.08 -2.75
N PRO A 540 15.18 -15.45 -1.49
CA PRO A 540 16.29 -16.34 -1.14
C PRO A 540 16.22 -17.70 -1.86
N GLN A 541 15.04 -18.33 -1.92
CA GLN A 541 14.80 -19.62 -2.58
C GLN A 541 14.15 -19.51 -3.97
N CYS A 542 14.10 -18.31 -4.57
CA CYS A 542 13.49 -18.12 -5.90
C CYS A 542 12.00 -18.49 -5.96
N LEU A 543 11.28 -18.37 -4.84
CA LEU A 543 9.86 -18.72 -4.71
C LEU A 543 8.93 -17.56 -5.12
N ALA A 544 9.41 -16.33 -5.08
CA ALA A 544 8.61 -15.15 -5.42
C ALA A 544 8.85 -14.76 -6.88
N ALA A 545 7.80 -14.51 -7.65
CA ALA A 545 7.97 -13.97 -9.00
C ALA A 545 8.58 -12.56 -8.93
N THR A 546 9.43 -12.19 -9.87
CA THR A 546 9.91 -10.81 -9.98
C THR A 546 8.73 -9.86 -10.21
N ALA A 547 8.83 -8.64 -9.70
CA ALA A 547 7.80 -7.62 -9.82
C ALA A 547 8.44 -6.23 -9.85
N SER A 548 8.00 -5.41 -10.80
CA SER A 548 8.48 -4.07 -11.06
C SER A 548 7.51 -3.35 -11.98
N TYR A 549 7.38 -2.03 -11.82
CA TYR A 549 6.67 -1.21 -12.79
C TYR A 549 7.51 -1.11 -14.08
N ASP A 550 6.85 -1.30 -15.22
CA ASP A 550 7.46 -1.17 -16.55
C ASP A 550 7.91 0.27 -16.83
N TYR A 551 7.25 1.24 -16.18
CA TYR A 551 7.65 2.62 -16.12
C TYR A 551 8.30 2.88 -14.76
N TYR A 552 9.62 3.06 -14.77
CA TYR A 552 10.27 3.78 -13.69
C TYR A 552 9.87 5.25 -13.87
N TYR A 553 8.82 5.70 -13.17
CA TYR A 553 8.60 7.12 -12.95
C TYR A 553 9.77 7.60 -12.09
N ASP A 554 10.89 7.88 -12.75
CA ASP A 554 11.92 8.71 -12.15
C ASP A 554 11.40 10.14 -12.25
N ALA A 555 10.63 10.58 -11.26
CA ALA A 555 10.47 12.02 -11.02
C ALA A 555 11.85 12.74 -10.98
N HIS A 556 12.92 11.97 -10.77
CA HIS A 556 14.31 12.36 -10.68
C HIS A 556 15.17 12.05 -11.90
N ALA A 557 14.63 11.72 -13.08
CA ALA A 557 15.42 11.86 -14.33
C ALA A 557 15.87 13.32 -14.55
N HIS A 558 15.27 14.26 -13.80
CA HIS A 558 15.66 15.65 -13.67
C HIS A 558 16.52 15.98 -12.42
N ASP A 559 17.05 14.99 -11.69
CA ASP A 559 18.04 15.19 -10.59
C ASP A 559 19.43 15.63 -11.07
N MET A 560 19.52 16.12 -12.31
CA MET A 560 20.36 17.30 -12.54
C MET A 560 19.52 18.53 -12.23
N TRP A 561 19.48 18.93 -10.96
CA TRP A 561 19.13 20.30 -10.56
C TRP A 561 19.65 21.26 -11.64
N PRO A 562 18.82 21.90 -12.50
CA PRO A 562 19.23 23.22 -12.92
C PRO A 562 19.11 23.97 -11.60
N MET A 563 20.23 24.28 -10.95
CA MET A 563 20.23 25.42 -10.05
C MET A 563 19.50 26.50 -10.83
N GLN A 564 18.26 26.82 -10.47
CA GLN A 564 17.65 28.01 -11.00
C GLN A 564 18.65 29.08 -10.57
N PRO A 565 19.34 29.74 -11.53
CA PRO A 565 20.33 30.73 -11.15
C PRO A 565 19.58 31.69 -10.22
N PRO A 566 20.15 32.05 -9.06
CA PRO A 566 19.49 32.96 -8.14
C PRO A 566 18.95 34.11 -8.98
N LEU A 567 17.69 34.50 -8.78
CA LEU A 567 17.07 35.62 -9.50
C LEU A 567 17.95 36.85 -9.31
N VAL A 568 18.94 37.04 -10.19
CA VAL A 568 19.81 38.20 -10.21
C VAL A 568 18.96 39.27 -10.86
N PRO A 569 18.55 40.32 -10.12
CA PRO A 569 17.77 41.40 -10.72
C PRO A 569 18.53 41.92 -11.96
N PRO A 570 17.86 42.25 -13.06
CA PRO A 570 18.53 42.68 -14.30
C PRO A 570 19.48 43.87 -14.08
N THR A 571 19.28 44.64 -13.01
CA THR A 571 20.18 45.70 -12.54
C THR A 571 21.54 45.16 -12.05
N LEU A 572 21.54 44.07 -11.28
CA LEU A 572 22.76 43.45 -10.74
C LEU A 572 23.55 42.71 -11.84
N SER A 573 22.88 42.06 -12.79
CA SER A 573 23.53 41.45 -13.96
C SER A 573 24.22 42.48 -14.85
N ARG A 574 23.58 43.64 -15.06
CA ARG A 574 24.19 44.76 -15.81
C ARG A 574 25.41 45.34 -15.08
N LEU A 575 25.33 45.48 -13.76
CA LEU A 575 26.44 45.97 -12.94
C LEU A 575 27.66 45.03 -13.02
N LEU A 576 27.43 43.72 -12.90
CA LEU A 576 28.48 42.70 -13.00
C LEU A 576 29.13 42.67 -14.39
N ALA A 577 28.33 42.82 -15.46
CA ALA A 577 28.85 42.89 -16.83
C ALA A 577 29.76 44.11 -17.05
N VAL A 578 29.39 45.28 -16.51
CA VAL A 578 30.23 46.50 -16.57
C VAL A 578 31.52 46.33 -15.77
N LEU A 579 31.45 45.72 -14.57
CA LEU A 579 32.63 45.44 -13.76
C LEU A 579 33.58 44.44 -14.44
N ALA A 580 33.05 43.39 -15.07
CA ALA A 580 33.85 42.44 -15.83
C ALA A 580 34.51 43.08 -17.05
N ALA A 581 33.78 43.91 -17.80
CA ALA A 581 34.31 44.61 -18.97
C ALA A 581 35.42 45.61 -18.57
N THR A 582 35.20 46.38 -17.50
CA THR A 582 36.22 47.32 -17.00
C THR A 582 37.45 46.60 -16.47
N PHE A 583 37.28 45.46 -15.78
CA PHE A 583 38.41 44.62 -15.36
C PHE A 583 39.18 44.04 -16.55
N ALA A 584 38.49 43.52 -17.56
CA ALA A 584 39.11 42.98 -18.78
C ALA A 584 39.88 44.06 -19.57
N VAL A 585 39.29 45.26 -19.72
CA VAL A 585 39.96 46.40 -20.34
C VAL A 585 41.20 46.80 -19.54
N THR A 586 41.11 46.82 -18.21
CA THR A 586 42.25 47.17 -17.34
C THR A 586 43.37 46.14 -17.45
N LEU A 587 43.04 44.84 -17.48
CA LEU A 587 43.99 43.76 -17.73
C LEU A 587 44.62 43.87 -19.11
N TYR A 588 43.83 44.16 -20.14
CA TYR A 588 44.31 44.35 -21.50
C TYR A 588 45.27 45.54 -21.59
N MET A 589 44.90 46.69 -21.00
CA MET A 589 45.79 47.85 -20.96
C MET A 589 47.08 47.55 -20.19
N ARG A 590 47.02 46.85 -19.05
CA ARG A 590 48.21 46.43 -18.29
C ARG A 590 49.08 45.46 -19.09
N TYR A 591 48.47 44.51 -19.79
CA TYR A 591 49.17 43.57 -20.66
C TYR A 591 49.87 44.31 -21.79
N ASN A 592 49.16 45.19 -22.49
CA ASN A 592 49.71 45.95 -23.61
C ASN A 592 50.81 46.92 -23.16
N HIS A 593 50.67 47.53 -21.97
CA HIS A 593 51.71 48.36 -21.36
C HIS A 593 52.94 47.53 -20.96
N ARG A 594 52.77 46.31 -20.45
CA ARG A 594 53.89 45.37 -20.20
C ARG A 594 54.58 44.94 -21.49
N GLN A 595 53.84 44.67 -22.56
CA GLN A 595 54.38 44.31 -23.87
C GLN A 595 55.18 45.47 -24.48
N LYS A 596 54.64 46.69 -24.42
CA LYS A 596 55.38 47.90 -24.85
C LYS A 596 56.67 48.08 -24.05
N ARG A 597 56.64 47.94 -22.71
CA ARG A 597 57.89 48.00 -21.90
C ARG A 597 58.90 46.93 -22.27
N ARG A 598 58.47 45.70 -22.59
CA ARG A 598 59.37 44.63 -23.06
C ARG A 598 59.98 44.94 -24.43
N LEU A 599 59.21 45.55 -25.34
CA LEU A 599 59.71 46.00 -26.65
C LEU A 599 60.75 47.12 -26.52
N TYR A 600 60.52 48.13 -25.66
CA TYR A 600 61.51 49.19 -25.41
C TYR A 600 62.80 48.67 -24.77
N VAL A 601 62.71 47.75 -23.79
CA VAL A 601 63.89 47.12 -23.18
C VAL A 601 64.63 46.18 -24.15
N SER A 602 63.93 45.60 -25.14
CA SER A 602 64.55 44.79 -26.19
C SER A 602 65.24 45.63 -27.27
N LEU A 603 64.75 46.84 -27.54
CA LEU A 603 65.32 47.76 -28.52
C LEU A 603 66.55 48.52 -27.97
N ASP A 604 66.62 48.78 -26.66
CA ASP A 604 67.82 49.35 -26.02
C ASP A 604 68.98 48.34 -25.88
N ASN A 605 68.70 47.03 -25.84
CA ASN A 605 69.70 45.96 -25.70
C ASN A 605 70.28 45.44 -27.03
N VAL A 606 69.67 45.79 -28.16
CA VAL A 606 70.19 45.47 -29.51
C VAL A 606 70.53 46.82 -30.13
N GLY A 607 71.79 47.24 -30.01
CA GLY A 607 72.27 48.56 -30.41
C GLY A 607 72.01 48.92 -31.88
N VAL A 608 70.77 49.32 -32.18
CA VAL A 608 70.35 49.83 -33.48
C VAL A 608 70.33 51.35 -33.37
N THR A 609 71.39 51.96 -33.89
CA THR A 609 71.42 53.38 -34.23
C THR A 609 70.35 53.67 -35.26
N VAL A 610 69.33 54.45 -34.87
CA VAL A 610 68.29 54.97 -35.76
C VAL A 610 68.91 56.07 -36.65
N PRO A 611 68.89 55.95 -37.99
CA PRO A 611 69.27 57.04 -38.87
C PRO A 611 68.13 58.07 -38.94
N THR A 612 68.43 59.34 -38.71
CA THR A 612 67.53 60.47 -39.01
C THR A 612 67.52 60.77 -40.51
N PRO A 613 66.35 60.88 -41.15
CA PRO A 613 66.21 61.64 -42.39
C PRO A 613 65.32 62.89 -42.20
N SER A 614 65.98 64.02 -42.40
CA SER A 614 65.57 65.27 -43.07
C SER A 614 64.09 65.63 -43.19
N LEU A 615 63.79 66.82 -42.63
CA LEU A 615 62.73 67.71 -43.07
C LEU A 615 62.84 68.03 -44.57
N SER A 616 61.75 67.86 -45.31
CA SER A 616 61.39 68.80 -46.39
C SER A 616 59.89 68.79 -46.63
N SER A 617 59.34 70.00 -46.57
CA SER A 617 57.99 70.48 -46.87
C SER A 617 57.33 69.87 -48.11
N GLN A 618 56.06 69.48 -47.99
CA GLN A 618 54.91 70.23 -48.52
C GLN A 618 53.62 69.76 -47.83
#